data_AF-A0A8H4PWA4-F1
#
_entry.id   AF-A0A8H4PWA4-F1
#
_cell.length_a   1.000
_cell.length_b   1.000
_cell.length_c   1.000
_cell.angle_alpha   90.00
_cell.angle_beta   90.00
_cell.angle_gamma   90.00
#
_symmetry.space_group_name_H-M   'P 1'
#
loop_
_entity.id
_entity.type
_entity.pdbx_description
1 polymer ?
#
loop_
_entity_poly.entity_id
_entity_poly.type
_entity_poly.pdbx_seq_one_letter_code
_entity_poly.pdbx_strand_id
1 'polypeptide(L)'
;MGNASTQQHDVIRPGDIMSVRNAKFQGKHGPMHAKYSAEVGKPDHVGVVAEWDGTKKKVRVWEQGRESKKVKLESFKLDDLRSGEVKIWRVVPRSWVGWNGQG
;
A
#
# COMPACT_ATOMS: atom_id res chain seq x y z
N MET A 1 14.78 18.73 -4.42
CA MET A 1 14.91 17.50 -3.60
C MET A 1 13.64 17.38 -2.78
N GLY A 2 12.83 16.35 -3.03
CA GLY A 2 11.59 16.12 -2.28
C GLY A 2 11.86 15.23 -1.08
N ASN A 3 11.30 15.58 0.08
CA ASN A 3 11.44 14.82 1.31
C ASN A 3 10.66 13.51 1.18
N ALA A 4 11.31 12.48 0.62
CA ALA A 4 10.82 11.12 0.65
C ALA A 4 11.26 10.50 1.98
N SER A 5 10.30 10.21 2.87
CA SER A 5 10.56 9.50 4.12
C SER A 5 9.80 8.18 4.14
N THR A 6 10.53 7.07 4.30
CA THR A 6 9.94 5.75 4.57
C THR A 6 10.11 5.45 6.04
N GLN A 7 9.00 5.14 6.72
CA GLN A 7 8.99 4.68 8.11
C GLN A 7 8.34 3.30 8.15
N GLN A 8 8.95 2.35 8.85
CA GLN A 8 8.40 1.01 9.07
C GLN A 8 8.46 0.71 10.56
N HIS A 9 7.28 0.63 11.20
CA HIS A 9 7.17 0.39 12.64
C HIS A 9 6.96 -1.09 12.99
N ASP A 10 6.51 -1.91 12.03
CA ASP A 10 6.31 -3.36 12.19
C ASP A 10 6.39 -4.02 10.80
N VAL A 11 6.39 -5.34 10.77
CA VAL A 11 6.23 -6.16 9.56
C VAL A 11 4.79 -6.02 9.06
N ILE A 12 4.65 -5.77 7.76
CA ILE A 12 3.35 -5.75 7.05
C ILE A 12 2.83 -7.19 6.93
N ARG A 13 1.53 -7.38 7.17
CA ARG A 13 0.88 -8.70 7.24
C ARG A 13 -0.40 -8.73 6.39
N PRO A 14 -0.83 -9.91 5.93
CA PRO A 14 -2.16 -10.07 5.34
C PRO A 14 -3.25 -9.55 6.29
N GLY A 15 -4.24 -8.83 5.75
CA GLY A 15 -5.30 -8.19 6.51
C GLY A 15 -5.04 -6.74 6.93
N ASP A 16 -3.80 -6.25 6.84
CA ASP A 16 -3.52 -4.81 6.98
C ASP A 16 -4.23 -4.00 5.88
N ILE A 17 -4.45 -2.71 6.12
CA ILE A 17 -5.10 -1.81 5.16
C ILE A 17 -4.07 -0.88 4.55
N MET A 18 -3.96 -0.88 3.22
CA MET A 18 -3.16 0.10 2.50
C MET A 18 -4.03 1.26 2.04
N SER A 19 -3.61 2.49 2.34
CA SER A 19 -4.19 3.72 1.79
C SER A 19 -3.21 4.41 0.86
N VAL A 20 -3.71 4.92 -0.26
CA VAL A 20 -2.92 5.53 -1.33
C VAL A 20 -3.51 6.88 -1.71
N ARG A 21 -2.67 7.93 -1.72
CA ARG A 21 -3.07 9.32 -2.02
C ARG A 21 -2.10 9.98 -2.98
N ASN A 22 -2.61 10.50 -4.10
CA ASN A 22 -1.83 11.20 -5.11
C ASN A 22 -0.52 10.48 -5.53
N ALA A 23 -0.55 9.15 -5.51
CA ALA A 23 0.63 8.32 -5.64
C ALA A 23 0.97 8.06 -7.10
N LYS A 24 2.27 8.16 -7.42
CA LYS A 24 2.81 7.76 -8.71
C LYS A 24 3.89 6.71 -8.50
N PHE A 25 3.68 5.54 -9.05
CA PHE A 25 4.68 4.47 -9.08
C PHE A 25 5.32 4.42 -10.45
N GLN A 26 6.65 4.37 -10.50
CA GLN A 26 7.39 4.17 -11.74
C GLN A 26 8.56 3.23 -11.53
N GLY A 27 8.59 2.16 -12.30
CA GLY A 27 9.61 1.14 -12.15
C GLY A 27 9.71 0.25 -13.38
N LYS A 28 10.23 -0.95 -13.17
CA LYS A 28 10.36 -1.99 -14.20
C LYS A 28 9.63 -3.26 -13.74
N HIS A 29 8.89 -3.89 -14.66
CA HIS A 29 8.07 -5.07 -14.42
C HIS A 29 8.48 -6.23 -15.34
N GLY A 30 8.37 -7.46 -14.81
CA GLY A 30 8.62 -8.70 -15.54
C GLY A 30 10.08 -8.97 -15.93
N PRO A 31 10.35 -10.13 -16.57
CA PRO A 31 11.70 -10.55 -16.96
C PRO A 31 12.35 -9.61 -17.99
N MET A 32 11.55 -9.00 -18.86
CA MET A 32 12.03 -8.05 -19.88
C MET A 32 12.27 -6.63 -19.34
N HIS A 33 12.15 -6.41 -18.02
CA HIS A 33 12.34 -5.09 -17.41
C HIS A 33 11.52 -3.97 -18.07
N ALA A 34 10.30 -4.29 -18.52
CA ALA A 34 9.41 -3.34 -19.16
C ALA A 34 9.10 -2.18 -18.20
N LYS A 35 9.29 -0.94 -18.64
CA LYS A 35 8.98 0.23 -17.83
C LYS A 35 7.47 0.29 -17.57
N TYR A 36 7.09 0.67 -16.36
CA TYR A 36 5.70 0.94 -16.03
C TYR A 36 5.58 2.27 -15.29
N SER A 37 4.40 2.89 -15.43
CA SER A 37 3.99 4.06 -14.67
C SER A 37 2.54 3.86 -14.25
N ALA A 38 2.24 3.96 -12.97
CA ALA A 38 0.90 3.80 -12.43
C ALA A 38 0.56 4.99 -11.52
N GLU A 39 -0.59 5.61 -11.77
CA GLU A 39 -1.14 6.66 -10.92
C GLU A 39 -2.32 6.09 -10.12
N VAL A 40 -2.31 6.33 -8.81
CA VAL A 40 -3.27 5.75 -7.85
C VAL A 40 -3.57 6.78 -6.76
N GLY A 41 -4.76 6.77 -6.19
CA GLY A 41 -5.13 7.72 -5.13
C GLY A 41 -5.56 9.08 -5.67
N LYS A 42 -6.14 9.12 -6.88
CA LYS A 42 -6.93 10.23 -7.43
C LYS A 42 -8.24 9.70 -8.05
N PRO A 43 -9.33 9.53 -7.28
CA PRO A 43 -9.47 9.87 -5.86
C PRO A 43 -8.71 8.91 -4.93
N ASP A 44 -8.57 9.29 -3.65
CA ASP A 44 -8.00 8.46 -2.58
C ASP A 44 -8.44 7.00 -2.71
N HIS A 45 -7.49 6.08 -2.58
CA HIS A 45 -7.73 4.67 -2.81
C HIS A 45 -7.27 3.81 -1.65
N VAL A 46 -7.93 2.66 -1.48
CA VAL A 46 -7.65 1.73 -0.40
C VAL A 46 -7.67 0.29 -0.91
N GLY A 47 -6.90 -0.56 -0.26
CA GLY A 47 -6.92 -2.01 -0.49
C GLY A 47 -6.51 -2.79 0.76
N VAL A 48 -6.96 -4.04 0.82
CA VAL A 48 -6.60 -4.97 1.91
C VAL A 48 -5.36 -5.75 1.50
N VAL A 49 -4.32 -5.74 2.33
CA VAL A 49 -3.09 -6.49 2.07
C VAL A 49 -3.38 -7.98 2.00
N ALA A 50 -3.00 -8.59 0.88
CA ALA A 50 -3.04 -10.03 0.66
C ALA A 50 -1.67 -10.67 0.94
N GLU A 51 -0.59 -9.99 0.57
CA GLU A 51 0.78 -10.51 0.66
C GLU A 51 1.78 -9.36 0.83
N TRP A 52 2.86 -9.64 1.56
CA TRP A 52 4.03 -8.78 1.68
C TRP A 52 5.31 -9.55 1.39
N ASP A 53 6.05 -9.13 0.37
CA ASP A 53 7.41 -9.58 0.09
C ASP A 53 8.38 -8.51 0.59
N GLY A 54 8.94 -8.73 1.79
CA GLY A 54 9.85 -7.79 2.45
C GLY A 54 11.18 -7.60 1.73
N THR A 55 11.61 -8.59 0.94
CA THR A 55 12.84 -8.53 0.15
C THR A 55 12.66 -7.65 -1.07
N LYS A 56 11.53 -7.76 -1.76
CA LYS A 56 11.20 -6.92 -2.93
C LYS A 56 10.52 -5.61 -2.57
N LYS A 57 10.31 -5.34 -1.28
CA LYS A 57 9.47 -4.25 -0.76
C LYS A 57 8.14 -4.14 -1.53
N LYS A 58 7.52 -5.30 -1.78
CA LYS A 58 6.35 -5.43 -2.65
C LYS A 58 5.13 -5.86 -1.85
N VAL A 59 4.07 -5.07 -1.92
CA VAL A 59 2.77 -5.38 -1.34
C VAL A 59 1.81 -5.81 -2.44
N ARG A 60 1.01 -6.84 -2.18
CA ARG A 60 -0.17 -7.18 -3.00
C ARG A 60 -1.42 -6.85 -2.21
N VAL A 61 -2.39 -6.21 -2.85
CA VAL A 61 -3.63 -5.78 -2.19
C VAL A 61 -4.85 -6.18 -3.00
N TRP A 62 -5.90 -6.61 -2.30
CA TRP A 62 -7.25 -6.65 -2.83
C TRP A 62 -7.81 -5.23 -2.85
N GLU A 63 -8.04 -4.68 -4.04
CA GLU A 63 -8.66 -3.36 -4.22
C GLU A 63 -9.95 -3.46 -5.02
N GLN A 64 -10.86 -2.50 -4.84
CA GLN A 64 -11.95 -2.32 -5.79
C GLN A 64 -11.39 -1.78 -7.10
N GLY A 65 -11.62 -2.51 -8.19
CA GLY A 65 -11.04 -2.17 -9.48
C GLY A 65 -11.40 -0.75 -9.91
N ARG A 66 -10.35 0.05 -10.16
CA ARG A 66 -10.45 1.49 -10.48
C ARG A 66 -11.25 1.78 -11.76
N GLU A 67 -11.26 0.86 -12.71
CA GLU A 67 -12.01 0.98 -13.97
C GLU A 67 -13.34 0.21 -13.96
N SER A 68 -13.34 -1.03 -13.45
CA SER A 68 -14.47 -1.96 -13.63
C SER A 68 -15.29 -2.25 -12.36
N LYS A 69 -15.00 -1.59 -11.22
CA LYS A 69 -15.58 -1.84 -9.87
C LYS A 69 -15.48 -3.27 -9.34
N LYS A 70 -14.96 -4.22 -10.12
CA LYS A 70 -14.70 -5.60 -9.71
C LYS A 70 -13.47 -5.65 -8.83
N VAL A 71 -13.50 -6.46 -7.78
CA VAL A 71 -12.34 -6.67 -6.91
C VAL A 71 -11.22 -7.32 -7.72
N LYS A 72 -10.00 -6.79 -7.58
CA LYS A 72 -8.80 -7.32 -8.23
C LYS A 72 -7.61 -7.30 -7.28
N LEU A 73 -6.66 -8.18 -7.55
CA LEU A 73 -5.41 -8.27 -6.81
C LEU A 73 -4.34 -7.45 -7.51
N GLU A 74 -3.97 -6.32 -6.94
CA GLU A 74 -2.95 -5.42 -7.48
C GLU A 74 -1.62 -5.54 -6.75
N SER A 75 -0.55 -5.15 -7.43
CA SER A 75 0.83 -5.28 -6.93
C SER A 75 1.55 -3.93 -6.97
N PHE A 76 2.09 -3.51 -5.83
CA PHE A 76 2.84 -2.26 -5.71
C PHE A 76 4.21 -2.54 -5.09
N LYS A 77 5.28 -2.08 -5.75
CA LYS A 77 6.61 -1.99 -5.13
C LYS A 77 6.72 -0.63 -4.46
N LEU A 78 6.94 -0.60 -3.15
CA LEU A 78 6.98 0.65 -2.39
C LEU A 78 8.17 1.52 -2.80
N ASP A 79 9.30 0.91 -3.18
CA ASP A 79 10.50 1.62 -3.68
C ASP A 79 10.30 2.23 -5.08
N ASP A 80 9.25 1.83 -5.80
CA ASP A 80 8.89 2.44 -7.08
C ASP A 80 8.03 3.71 -6.89
N LEU A 81 7.67 4.09 -5.66
CA LEU A 81 6.97 5.35 -5.39
C LEU A 81 7.87 6.55 -5.75
N ARG A 82 7.33 7.47 -6.55
CA ARG A 82 8.01 8.71 -6.99
C ARG A 82 7.41 9.96 -6.42
N SER A 83 6.10 9.95 -6.15
CA SER A 83 5.38 11.06 -5.53
C SER A 83 4.12 10.53 -4.83
N GLY A 84 3.55 11.35 -3.94
CA GLY A 84 2.34 11.03 -3.20
C GLY A 84 2.62 10.27 -1.91
N GLU A 85 1.59 9.63 -1.37
CA GLU A 85 1.63 8.95 -0.08
C GLU A 85 1.07 7.52 -0.19
N VAL A 86 1.78 6.59 0.41
CA VAL A 86 1.31 5.24 0.71
C VAL A 86 1.48 5.01 2.20
N LYS A 87 0.41 4.60 2.88
CA LYS A 87 0.44 4.20 4.29
C LYS A 87 -0.20 2.83 4.43
N ILE A 88 0.32 2.04 5.36
CA ILE A 88 -0.20 0.71 5.68
C ILE A 88 -0.52 0.69 7.17
N TRP A 89 -1.75 0.29 7.47
CA TRP A 89 -2.34 0.37 8.79
C TRP A 89 -2.68 -1.03 9.28
N ARG A 90 -2.36 -1.32 10.53
CA ARG A 90 -2.87 -2.51 11.20
C ARG A 90 -4.19 -2.19 11.88
N VAL A 91 -5.22 -2.96 11.56
CA VAL A 91 -6.46 -2.94 12.34
C VAL A 91 -6.17 -3.65 13.67
N VAL A 92 -6.38 -2.95 14.77
CA VAL A 92 -6.23 -3.48 16.13
C VAL A 92 -7.55 -3.37 16.89
N PRO A 93 -7.84 -4.31 17.81
CA PRO A 93 -9.02 -4.18 18.65
C PRO A 93 -8.91 -2.96 19.55
N ARG A 94 -10.05 -2.38 19.95
CA ARG A 94 -10.11 -1.22 20.86
C ARG A 94 -9.35 -1.43 22.17
N SER A 95 -9.32 -2.66 22.68
CA SER A 95 -8.56 -3.03 23.88
C SER A 95 -7.05 -2.81 23.73
N TRP A 96 -6.52 -2.90 22.50
CA TRP A 96 -5.08 -2.70 22.24
C TRP A 96 -4.64 -1.26 22.50
N VAL A 97 -5.49 -0.27 22.21
CA VAL A 97 -5.20 1.15 22.47
C VAL A 97 -5.73 1.64 23.83
N GLY A 98 -6.23 0.74 24.69
CA GLY A 98 -6.83 1.14 25.97
C GLY A 98 -8.09 2.00 25.84
N TRP A 99 -8.83 1.89 24.72
CA TRP A 99 -9.95 2.79 24.40
C TRP A 99 -11.07 2.77 25.46
N ASN A 100 -11.33 1.62 26.06
CA ASN A 100 -12.46 1.40 26.97
C ASN A 100 -12.08 1.59 28.45
N GLY A 101 -11.18 2.54 28.76
CA GLY A 101 -10.59 2.74 30.10
C GLY A 101 -11.45 2.28 31.29
N GLN A 102 -11.00 1.23 31.96
CA GLN A 102 -11.21 1.05 33.39
C GLN A 102 -9.84 1.15 34.05
N GLY A 103 -9.63 2.29 34.67
CA GLY A 103 -8.51 2.70 35.51
C GLY A 103 -8.93 4.00 36.18
#